data_AF-A0A2A8B1G8-F1
#
_entry.id   AF-A0A2A8B1G8-F1
#
_cell.length_a   1.000
_cell.length_b   1.000
_cell.length_c   1.000
_cell.angle_alpha   90.00
_cell.angle_beta   90.00
_cell.angle_gamma   90.00
#
_symmetry.space_group_name_H-M   'P 1'
#
loop_
_entity.id
_entity.type
_entity.pdbx_description
1 polymer ?
#
loop_
_entity_poly.entity_id
_entity_poly.type
_entity_poly.pdbx_seq_one_letter_code
_entity_poly.pdbx_strand_id
1 'polypeptide(L)'
;MLTFEEKLSIIESFPQLERKNVSLKRVNFHFEESRLDKKNVVYHLHPNGNGFVYASGINGYKTDDKGMVNIREFSADELRSLIQKSIELLSQEPEEVVAQAAPTKEEEWHNEDGHILTLIQEDDMWNVYAGSNLDGTFNSYPEAAEYLDEEGFSRK
;
A
#
# COMPACT_ATOMS: atom_id res chain seq x y z
N MET A 1 -25.07 3.72 1.80
CA MET A 1 -24.59 2.36 1.52
C MET A 1 -25.16 1.89 0.18
N LEU A 2 -24.30 1.46 -0.74
CA LEU A 2 -24.72 0.88 -2.02
C LEU A 2 -25.18 -0.58 -1.86
N THR A 3 -26.15 -0.98 -2.68
CA THR A 3 -26.60 -2.37 -2.83
C THR A 3 -25.57 -3.25 -3.53
N PHE A 4 -25.76 -4.56 -3.49
CA PHE A 4 -24.91 -5.52 -4.22
C PHE A 4 -24.89 -5.22 -5.73
N GLU A 5 -26.05 -5.00 -6.35
CA GLU A 5 -26.16 -4.75 -7.79
C GLU A 5 -25.48 -3.45 -8.21
N GLU A 6 -25.59 -2.38 -7.41
CA GLU A 6 -24.90 -1.11 -7.67
C GLU A 6 -23.38 -1.27 -7.59
N LYS A 7 -22.88 -1.97 -6.57
CA LYS A 7 -21.44 -2.26 -6.46
C LYS A 7 -20.96 -3.14 -7.60
N LEU A 8 -21.74 -4.18 -7.94
CA LEU A 8 -21.43 -5.09 -9.03
C LEU A 8 -21.30 -4.33 -10.36
N SER A 9 -22.26 -3.44 -10.67
CA SER A 9 -22.22 -2.61 -11.87
C SER A 9 -21.03 -1.66 -11.90
N ILE A 10 -20.65 -1.08 -10.76
CA ILE A 10 -19.42 -0.27 -10.66
C ILE A 10 -18.19 -1.12 -10.96
N ILE A 11 -18.06 -2.31 -10.36
CA ILE A 11 -16.89 -3.16 -10.52
C ILE A 11 -16.79 -3.72 -11.95
N GLU A 12 -17.92 -4.13 -12.54
CA GLU A 12 -17.98 -4.63 -13.92
C GLU A 12 -17.73 -3.53 -14.96
N SER A 13 -17.74 -2.25 -14.57
CA SER A 13 -17.33 -1.15 -15.44
C SER A 13 -15.82 -1.06 -15.68
N PHE A 14 -15.01 -1.82 -14.94
CA PHE A 14 -13.56 -1.95 -15.15
C PHE A 14 -13.28 -3.17 -16.04
N PRO A 15 -13.04 -2.99 -17.35
CA PRO A 15 -12.91 -4.11 -18.29
C PRO A 15 -11.66 -4.95 -18.05
N GLN A 16 -10.67 -4.45 -17.29
CA GLN A 16 -9.47 -5.20 -16.96
C GLN A 16 -9.72 -6.28 -15.89
N LEU A 17 -10.87 -6.24 -15.20
CA LEU A 17 -11.17 -7.14 -14.10
C LEU A 17 -11.95 -8.36 -14.59
N GLU A 18 -11.43 -9.55 -14.29
CA GLU A 18 -12.11 -10.81 -14.55
C GLU A 18 -12.93 -11.25 -13.33
N ARG A 19 -14.25 -11.42 -13.53
CA ARG A 19 -15.16 -11.92 -12.52
C ARG A 19 -14.93 -13.41 -12.26
N LYS A 20 -14.70 -13.77 -11.00
CA LYS A 20 -14.65 -15.16 -10.53
C LYS A 20 -15.79 -15.40 -9.54
N ASN A 21 -16.74 -16.26 -9.91
CA ASN A 21 -17.81 -16.68 -9.00
C ASN A 21 -17.26 -17.69 -7.98
N VAL A 22 -17.61 -17.53 -6.71
CA VAL A 22 -17.18 -18.41 -5.62
C VAL A 22 -18.38 -18.92 -4.82
N SER A 23 -18.13 -19.68 -3.75
CA SER A 23 -19.19 -20.24 -2.90
C SER A 23 -20.07 -19.17 -2.26
N LEU A 24 -21.29 -19.56 -1.87
CA LEU A 24 -22.26 -18.70 -1.17
C LEU A 24 -22.67 -17.45 -1.97
N LYS A 25 -22.73 -17.55 -3.31
CA LYS A 25 -23.11 -16.46 -4.21
C LYS A 25 -22.21 -15.21 -4.10
N ARG A 26 -21.00 -15.37 -3.55
CA ARG A 26 -19.99 -14.31 -3.55
C ARG A 26 -19.32 -14.25 -4.91
N VAL A 27 -18.76 -13.08 -5.21
CA VAL A 27 -17.95 -12.85 -6.40
C VAL A 27 -16.65 -12.17 -6.02
N ASN A 28 -15.59 -12.56 -6.73
CA ASN A 28 -14.29 -11.90 -6.70
C ASN A 28 -14.03 -11.27 -8.08
N PHE A 29 -13.14 -10.29 -8.12
CA PHE A 29 -12.65 -9.69 -9.35
C PHE A 29 -11.13 -9.64 -9.32
N HIS A 30 -10.53 -10.21 -10.36
CA HIS A 30 -9.08 -10.34 -10.49
C HIS A 30 -8.56 -9.47 -11.63
N PHE A 31 -7.43 -8.81 -11.42
CA PHE A 31 -6.64 -8.20 -12.48
C PHE A 31 -5.56 -9.20 -12.90
N GLU A 32 -5.80 -9.93 -13.98
CA GLU A 32 -4.92 -11.03 -14.41
C GLU A 32 -3.59 -10.53 -15.01
N GLU A 33 -3.56 -9.28 -15.47
CA GLU A 33 -2.38 -8.58 -16.00
C GLU A 33 -1.53 -7.93 -14.90
N SER A 34 -1.81 -8.20 -13.62
CA SER A 34 -1.01 -7.70 -12.51
C SER A 34 0.47 -8.06 -12.70
N ARG A 35 1.34 -7.07 -12.48
CA ARG A 35 2.80 -7.22 -12.49
C ARG A 35 3.35 -7.65 -11.13
N LEU A 36 2.49 -7.73 -10.11
CA LEU A 36 2.78 -8.25 -8.79
C LEU A 36 2.18 -9.65 -8.63
N ASP A 37 2.64 -10.42 -7.62
CA ASP A 37 2.05 -11.73 -7.30
C ASP A 37 0.55 -11.63 -6.94
N LYS A 38 0.12 -10.46 -6.45
CA LYS A 38 -1.27 -10.19 -6.09
C LYS A 38 -2.10 -9.91 -7.35
N LYS A 39 -3.16 -10.70 -7.56
CA LYS A 39 -4.13 -10.49 -8.65
C LYS A 39 -5.53 -10.08 -8.20
N ASN A 40 -5.88 -10.33 -6.94
CA ASN A 40 -7.23 -10.10 -6.46
C ASN A 40 -7.43 -8.61 -6.11
N VAL A 41 -8.33 -7.94 -6.84
CA VAL A 41 -8.69 -6.53 -6.62
C VAL A 41 -9.93 -6.43 -5.73
N VAL A 42 -11.01 -7.16 -6.06
CA VAL A 42 -12.21 -7.23 -5.22
C VAL A 42 -12.38 -8.65 -4.67
N TYR A 43 -12.48 -8.75 -3.36
CA TYR A 43 -12.58 -10.01 -2.64
C TYR A 43 -13.92 -10.15 -1.91
N HIS A 44 -14.55 -11.30 -2.06
CA HIS A 44 -15.72 -11.73 -1.30
C HIS A 44 -16.89 -10.71 -1.33
N LEU A 45 -17.17 -10.10 -2.49
CA LEU A 45 -18.37 -9.29 -2.63
C LEU A 45 -19.59 -10.19 -2.41
N HIS A 46 -20.27 -9.94 -1.30
CA HIS A 46 -21.37 -10.74 -0.78
C HIS A 46 -22.71 -10.14 -1.23
N PRO A 47 -23.75 -10.97 -1.44
CA PRO A 47 -25.10 -10.49 -1.79
C PRO A 47 -25.73 -9.47 -0.82
N ASN A 48 -25.13 -9.23 0.35
CA ASN A 48 -25.57 -8.21 1.30
C ASN A 48 -24.94 -6.83 1.02
N GLY A 49 -24.18 -6.69 -0.08
CA GLY A 49 -23.49 -5.47 -0.47
C GLY A 49 -22.13 -5.27 0.21
N ASN A 50 -21.69 -6.11 1.14
CA ASN A 50 -20.35 -6.00 1.71
C ASN A 50 -19.30 -6.73 0.86
N GLY A 51 -18.05 -6.28 0.91
CA GLY A 51 -16.91 -6.92 0.27
C GLY A 51 -15.62 -6.25 0.71
N PHE A 52 -14.53 -6.58 0.03
CA PHE A 52 -13.23 -6.01 0.29
C PHE A 52 -12.53 -5.62 -1.01
N VAL A 53 -11.71 -4.57 -0.96
CA VAL A 53 -10.87 -4.15 -2.09
C VAL A 53 -9.42 -4.07 -1.64
N TYR A 54 -8.49 -4.53 -2.47
CA TYR A 54 -7.06 -4.48 -2.17
C TYR A 54 -6.53 -3.04 -2.15
N ALA A 55 -5.75 -2.70 -1.13
CA ALA A 55 -5.19 -1.37 -0.95
C ALA A 55 -3.86 -1.37 -0.17
N SER A 56 -3.16 -2.50 -0.10
CA SER A 56 -1.82 -2.54 0.51
C SER A 56 -0.89 -1.59 -0.25
N GLY A 57 -0.25 -0.66 0.44
CA GLY A 57 0.58 0.37 -0.21
C GLY A 57 -0.20 1.55 -0.80
N ILE A 58 -1.53 1.61 -0.64
CA ILE A 58 -2.34 2.78 -1.03
C ILE A 58 -2.58 3.67 0.19
N ASN A 59 -2.01 4.87 0.16
CA ASN A 59 -2.17 5.84 1.24
C ASN A 59 -3.62 6.27 1.45
N GLY A 60 -3.98 6.53 2.72
CA GLY A 60 -5.29 7.04 3.12
C GLY A 60 -6.37 5.98 3.35
N TYR A 61 -6.02 4.68 3.28
CA TYR A 61 -6.94 3.60 3.58
C TYR A 61 -6.46 2.75 4.75
N LYS A 62 -7.40 2.39 5.64
CA LYS A 62 -7.15 1.42 6.69
C LYS A 62 -7.37 0.02 6.13
N THR A 63 -6.29 -0.76 6.03
CA THR A 63 -6.34 -2.16 5.60
C THR A 63 -6.35 -3.13 6.77
N ASP A 64 -6.81 -4.35 6.53
CA ASP A 64 -6.53 -5.50 7.38
C ASP A 64 -5.11 -6.07 7.14
N ASP A 65 -4.76 -7.14 7.85
CA ASP A 65 -3.46 -7.84 7.74
C ASP A 65 -3.19 -8.42 6.33
N LYS A 66 -4.19 -8.44 5.44
CA LYS A 66 -4.08 -8.91 4.05
C LYS A 66 -4.03 -7.77 3.04
N GLY A 67 -3.94 -6.53 3.52
CA GLY A 67 -3.94 -5.33 2.69
C GLY A 67 -5.32 -5.04 2.09
N MET A 68 -6.41 -5.47 2.73
CA MET A 68 -7.77 -5.34 2.21
C MET A 68 -8.58 -4.30 2.99
N VAL A 69 -9.33 -3.48 2.27
CA VAL A 69 -10.22 -2.46 2.83
C VAL A 69 -11.66 -2.95 2.76
N ASN A 70 -12.37 -2.90 3.89
CA ASN A 70 -13.78 -3.22 3.94
C ASN A 70 -14.61 -2.11 3.27
N ILE A 71 -15.33 -2.46 2.20
CA ILE A 71 -16.08 -1.49 1.39
C ILE A 71 -17.56 -1.38 1.78
N ARG A 72 -17.96 -1.82 2.98
CA ARG A 72 -19.35 -1.84 3.45
C ARG A 72 -20.04 -0.50 3.22
N GLU A 73 -19.45 0.58 3.73
CA GLU A 73 -20.05 1.92 3.78
C GLU A 73 -19.62 2.85 2.62
N PHE A 74 -18.88 2.33 1.64
CA PHE A 74 -18.37 3.15 0.53
C PHE A 74 -19.50 3.70 -0.35
N SER A 75 -19.35 4.96 -0.77
CA SER A 75 -20.07 5.58 -1.88
C SER A 75 -19.59 5.05 -3.23
N ALA A 76 -20.28 5.43 -4.31
CA ALA A 76 -19.91 5.02 -5.66
C ALA A 76 -18.55 5.58 -6.08
N ASP A 77 -18.28 6.84 -5.78
CA ASP A 77 -17.04 7.50 -6.15
C ASP A 77 -15.85 6.97 -5.34
N GLU A 78 -16.04 6.73 -4.04
CA GLU A 78 -15.01 6.11 -3.20
C GLU A 78 -14.66 4.70 -3.69
N LEU A 79 -15.67 3.90 -4.06
CA LEU A 79 -15.46 2.55 -4.57
C LEU A 79 -14.72 2.58 -5.91
N ARG A 80 -15.15 3.45 -6.84
CA ARG A 80 -14.47 3.63 -8.14
C ARG A 80 -13.02 4.05 -7.95
N SER A 81 -12.78 5.06 -7.11
CA SER A 81 -11.44 5.58 -6.84
C SER A 81 -10.53 4.51 -6.25
N LEU A 82 -11.03 3.74 -5.27
CA LEU A 82 -10.24 2.69 -4.64
C LEU A 82 -9.91 1.55 -5.61
N ILE A 83 -10.86 1.10 -6.42
CA ILE A 83 -10.62 0.06 -7.44
C ILE A 83 -9.60 0.54 -8.47
N GLN A 84 -9.74 1.78 -8.96
CA GLN A 84 -8.80 2.37 -9.92
C GLN A 84 -7.37 2.40 -9.35
N LYS A 85 -7.18 2.91 -8.13
CA LYS A 85 -5.87 2.94 -7.47
C LYS A 85 -5.30 1.54 -7.25
N SER A 86 -6.14 0.56 -6.92
CA SER A 86 -5.70 -0.82 -6.79
C SER A 86 -5.18 -1.38 -8.11
N ILE A 87 -5.85 -1.09 -9.23
CA ILE A 87 -5.39 -1.55 -10.54
C ILE A 87 -4.10 -0.84 -10.94
N GLU A 88 -4.01 0.48 -10.72
CA GLU A 88 -2.80 1.27 -10.97
C GLU A 88 -1.60 0.71 -10.21
N LEU A 89 -1.74 0.48 -8.91
CA LEU A 89 -0.69 -0.14 -8.08
C LEU A 89 -0.26 -1.51 -8.62
N LEU A 90 -1.22 -2.37 -8.94
CA LEU A 90 -0.94 -3.71 -9.47
C LEU A 90 -0.36 -3.70 -10.90
N SER A 91 -0.45 -2.57 -11.60
CA SER A 91 0.13 -2.38 -12.94
C SER A 91 1.57 -1.88 -12.92
N GLN A 92 2.10 -1.50 -11.75
CA GLN A 92 3.48 -1.00 -11.59
C GLN A 92 4.48 -2.15 -11.48
N GLU A 93 5.73 -1.90 -11.84
CA GLU A 93 6.81 -2.86 -11.58
C GLU A 93 7.06 -2.99 -10.07
N PRO A 94 7.44 -4.18 -9.56
CA PRO A 94 7.72 -4.35 -8.12
C PRO A 94 8.66 -3.29 -7.55
N GLU A 95 9.68 -2.89 -8.31
CA GLU A 95 10.67 -1.88 -7.93
C GLU A 95 10.07 -0.46 -7.82
N GLU A 96 9.06 -0.13 -8.63
CA GLU A 96 8.35 1.16 -8.56
C GLU A 96 7.42 1.26 -7.35
N VAL A 97 6.84 0.13 -6.93
CA VAL A 97 5.93 0.07 -5.78
C VAL A 97 6.69 0.26 -4.47
N VAL A 98 7.88 -0.35 -4.36
CA VAL A 98 8.81 -0.18 -3.23
C VAL A 98 9.20 1.29 -3.07
N ALA A 99 9.57 1.96 -4.17
CA ALA A 99 9.95 3.38 -4.14
C ALA A 99 8.80 4.34 -3.80
N GLN A 100 7.53 3.92 -3.97
CA GLN A 100 6.33 4.73 -3.70
C GLN A 100 5.66 4.42 -2.37
N ALA A 101 6.05 3.34 -1.68
CA ALA A 101 5.62 3.08 -0.34
C ALA A 101 6.16 4.19 0.56
N ALA A 102 5.29 5.15 0.91
CA ALA A 102 5.64 6.23 1.81
C ALA A 102 6.28 5.63 3.07
N PRO A 103 7.42 6.16 3.52
CA PRO A 103 8.17 5.50 4.55
C PRO A 103 7.36 5.41 5.83
N THR A 104 7.33 4.21 6.39
CA THR A 104 6.46 3.91 7.54
C THR A 104 6.88 4.75 8.76
N LYS A 105 8.16 5.16 8.79
CA LYS A 105 8.78 6.08 9.74
C LYS A 105 9.92 6.84 9.08
N GLU A 106 9.93 8.15 9.27
CA GLU A 106 10.99 9.07 8.86
C GLU A 106 11.45 9.82 10.13
N GLU A 107 12.75 9.82 10.42
CA GLU A 107 13.37 10.48 11.56
C GLU A 107 14.54 11.35 11.10
N GLU A 108 14.56 12.63 11.48
CA GLU A 108 15.71 13.52 11.26
C GLU A 108 16.69 13.40 12.43
N TRP A 109 17.96 13.25 12.10
CA TRP A 109 19.07 13.18 13.03
C TRP A 109 20.05 14.32 12.73
N HIS A 110 20.54 14.99 13.78
CA HIS A 110 21.38 16.18 13.67
C HIS A 110 22.73 15.97 14.36
N ASN A 111 23.79 16.49 13.76
CA ASN A 111 25.10 16.58 14.41
C ASN A 111 25.40 18.01 14.90
N GLU A 112 26.51 18.21 15.61
CA GLU A 112 26.93 19.52 16.15
C GLU A 112 27.26 20.56 15.06
N ASP A 113 27.65 20.10 13.86
CA ASP A 113 27.97 20.96 12.71
C ASP A 113 26.72 21.44 11.94
N GLY A 114 25.53 20.96 12.31
CA GLY A 114 24.26 21.30 11.67
C GLY A 114 23.94 20.48 10.42
N HIS A 115 24.66 19.38 10.17
CA HIS A 115 24.27 18.40 9.17
C HIS A 115 23.02 17.63 9.61
N ILE A 116 22.27 17.16 8.62
CA ILE A 116 21.04 16.40 8.81
C ILE A 116 21.16 15.10 8.04
N LEU A 117 20.91 13.99 8.73
CA LEU A 117 20.67 12.69 8.12
C LEU A 117 19.23 12.29 8.39
N THR A 118 18.61 11.66 7.39
CA THR A 118 17.23 11.20 7.48
C THR A 118 17.22 9.68 7.52
N LEU A 119 16.73 9.12 8.63
CA LEU A 119 16.52 7.70 8.81
C LEU A 119 15.10 7.33 8.37
N ILE A 120 14.99 6.42 7.42
CA ILE A 120 13.75 6.10 6.73
C ILE A 120 13.55 4.57 6.76
N GLN A 121 12.37 4.11 7.18
CA GLN A 121 11.98 2.71 7.01
C GLN A 121 11.29 2.51 5.66
N GLU A 122 11.96 1.81 4.75
CA GLU A 122 11.45 1.43 3.43
C GLU A 122 11.45 -0.09 3.34
N ASP A 123 10.30 -0.68 2.98
CA ASP A 123 10.01 -2.11 3.13
C ASP A 123 10.31 -2.62 4.56
N ASP A 124 11.27 -3.53 4.68
CA ASP A 124 11.77 -4.14 5.91
C ASP A 124 13.19 -3.66 6.27
N MET A 125 13.72 -2.66 5.55
CA MET A 125 15.06 -2.12 5.74
C MET A 125 15.02 -0.70 6.33
N TRP A 126 16.12 -0.31 6.95
CA TRP A 126 16.32 1.02 7.52
C TRP A 126 17.41 1.73 6.73
N ASN A 127 17.03 2.77 6.00
CA ASN A 127 17.91 3.55 5.12
C ASN A 127 18.25 4.89 5.75
N VAL A 128 19.51 5.30 5.69
CA VAL A 128 20.00 6.61 6.12
C VAL A 128 20.35 7.43 4.89
N TYR A 129 19.81 8.64 4.80
CA TYR A 129 20.01 9.55 3.67
C TYR A 129 20.67 10.87 4.10
N ALA A 130 21.64 11.32 3.30
CA ALA A 130 22.15 12.69 3.31
C ALA A 130 21.43 13.49 2.21
N GLY A 131 20.25 14.05 2.53
CA GLY A 131 19.37 14.65 1.54
C GLY A 131 18.78 13.60 0.60
N SER A 132 19.19 13.61 -0.68
CA SER A 132 18.74 12.60 -1.67
C SER A 132 19.75 11.47 -1.89
N ASN A 133 20.90 11.50 -1.23
CA ASN A 133 21.94 10.48 -1.38
C ASN A 133 21.80 9.42 -0.29
N LEU A 134 21.75 8.15 -0.69
CA LEU A 134 21.78 7.01 0.24
C LEU A 134 23.18 6.91 0.86
N ASP A 135 23.22 6.94 2.19
CA ASP A 135 24.44 6.88 2.99
C ASP A 135 24.64 5.47 3.58
N GLY A 136 23.56 4.82 4.04
CA GLY A 136 23.61 3.45 4.56
C GLY A 136 22.26 2.73 4.55
N THR A 137 22.31 1.40 4.55
CA THR A 137 21.14 0.50 4.59
C THR A 137 21.36 -0.59 5.64
N PHE A 138 20.40 -0.76 6.55
CA PHE A 138 20.51 -1.60 7.73
C PHE A 138 19.31 -2.54 7.86
N ASN A 139 19.52 -3.70 8.48
CA ASN A 139 18.45 -4.71 8.62
C ASN A 139 17.51 -4.38 9.78
N SER A 140 17.88 -3.45 10.66
CA SER A 140 17.07 -3.10 11.84
C SER A 140 17.29 -1.66 12.31
N TYR A 141 16.28 -1.12 13.01
CA TYR A 141 16.36 0.21 13.60
C TYR A 141 17.55 0.39 14.54
N PRO A 142 17.85 -0.54 15.47
CA PRO A 142 18.99 -0.39 16.37
C PRO A 142 20.32 -0.26 15.62
N GLU A 143 20.53 -1.05 14.56
CA GLU A 143 21.76 -0.96 13.74
C GLU A 143 21.89 0.41 13.06
N ALA A 144 20.80 0.92 12.47
CA ALA A 144 20.82 2.22 11.83
C ALA A 144 21.01 3.38 12.83
N ALA A 145 20.40 3.26 14.02
CA ALA A 145 20.54 4.23 15.09
C ALA A 145 21.94 4.20 15.72
N GLU A 146 22.55 3.03 15.85
CA GLU A 146 23.94 2.87 16.32
C GLU A 146 24.92 3.50 15.33
N TYR A 147 24.73 3.27 14.02
CA TYR A 147 25.50 3.95 12.98
C TYR A 147 25.42 5.49 13.09
N LEU A 148 24.21 6.02 13.27
CA LEU A 148 24.01 7.47 13.42
C LEU A 148 24.68 8.02 14.68
N ASP A 149 24.62 7.29 15.80
CA ASP A 149 25.28 7.66 17.06
C ASP A 149 26.81 7.64 16.92
N GLU A 150 27.36 6.61 16.27
CA GLU A 150 28.80 6.49 15.98
C GLU A 150 29.31 7.63 15.07
N GLU A 151 28.50 8.08 14.11
CA GLU A 151 28.79 9.24 13.25
C GLU A 151 28.53 10.60 13.92
N GLY A 152 28.14 10.60 15.20
CA GLY A 152 27.94 11.82 16.00
C GLY A 152 26.62 12.54 15.73
N PHE A 153 25.64 11.85 15.16
CA PHE A 153 24.29 12.36 14.99
C PHE A 153 23.41 11.95 16.17
N SER A 154 22.45 12.81 16.52
CA SER A 154 21.50 12.56 17.59
C SER A 154 20.11 13.07 17.24
N ARG A 155 19.09 12.48 17.87
CA ARG A 155 17.70 12.92 17.77
C ARG A 155 17.49 14.18 18.60
N LYS A 156 16.73 15.13 18.07
CA LYS A 156 16.30 16.34 18.79
C LYS A 156 15.04 16.11 19.61
#